data_AF-A0A2V6QNT9-F1
#
_entry.id   AF-A0A2V6QNT9-F1
#
_cell.length_a   1.000
_cell.length_b   1.000
_cell.length_c   1.000
_cell.angle_alpha   90.00
_cell.angle_beta   90.00
_cell.angle_gamma   90.00
#
_symmetry.space_group_name_H-M   'P 1'
#
loop_
_entity.id
_entity.type
_entity.pdbx_description
1 polymer ?
#
loop_
_entity_poly.entity_id
_entity_poly.type
_entity_poly.pdbx_seq_one_letter_code
_entity_poly.pdbx_strand_id
1 'polypeptide(L)'
;MSTETYDWQAIVDGLNRYLRLRSIPIGMKLFETVEAMEAIPKIRRPRAKHTTDQIVAQARQLGWTVGITMADLIGAQCGAVIGLHPRDDEWLSGNRMAGVWFKTLEDASAHQHAMDCVPHGRYAAMAVAP
;
A
#
# COMPACT_ATOMS: atom_id res chain seq x y z
N MET A 1 7.53 -22.10 10.04
CA MET A 1 7.55 -20.75 10.64
C MET A 1 6.48 -20.74 11.71
N SER A 2 6.85 -20.53 12.98
CA SER A 2 5.86 -20.38 14.05
C SER A 2 4.97 -19.18 13.72
N THR A 3 3.66 -19.39 13.70
CA THR A 3 2.71 -18.29 13.59
C THR A 3 2.77 -17.52 14.91
N GLU A 4 3.64 -16.51 14.97
CA GLU A 4 3.64 -15.58 16.11
C GLU A 4 2.24 -14.96 16.20
N THR A 5 1.55 -15.28 17.29
CA THR A 5 0.24 -14.72 17.56
C THR A 5 0.47 -13.44 18.34
N TYR A 6 0.31 -12.30 17.67
CA TYR A 6 0.41 -11.00 18.30
C TYR A 6 -0.90 -10.65 19.03
N ASP A 7 -0.78 -10.16 20.26
CA ASP A 7 -1.87 -9.44 20.92
C ASP A 7 -1.92 -8.01 20.36
N TRP A 8 -2.61 -7.85 19.24
CA TRP A 8 -2.75 -6.56 18.57
C TRP A 8 -3.39 -5.50 19.45
N GLN A 9 -4.32 -5.88 20.34
CA GLN A 9 -4.97 -4.96 21.26
C GLN A 9 -3.95 -4.38 22.24
N ALA A 10 -3.17 -5.24 22.90
CA ALA A 10 -2.13 -4.80 23.82
C ALA A 10 -1.06 -3.93 23.13
N ILE A 11 -0.69 -4.26 21.89
CA ILE A 11 0.27 -3.46 21.11
C ILE A 11 -0.29 -2.07 20.82
N VAL A 12 -1.52 -1.97 20.29
CA VAL A 12 -2.15 -0.68 19.97
C VAL A 12 -2.35 0.16 21.23
N ASP A 13 -2.77 -0.44 22.33
CA ASP A 13 -2.93 0.24 23.62
C ASP A 13 -1.58 0.75 24.14
N GLY A 14 -0.53 -0.06 24.02
CA GLY A 14 0.84 0.33 24.36
C GLY A 14 1.33 1.52 23.52
N LEU A 15 1.16 1.46 22.20
CA LEU A 15 1.55 2.56 21.30
C LEU A 15 0.86 3.88 21.70
N ASN A 16 -0.44 3.85 21.96
CA ASN A 16 -1.18 5.03 22.37
C ASN A 16 -0.76 5.53 23.76
N ARG A 17 -0.58 4.62 24.72
CA ARG A 17 -0.21 4.96 26.11
C ARG A 17 1.18 5.59 26.20
N TYR A 18 2.16 5.04 25.50
CA TYR A 18 3.56 5.41 25.69
C TYR A 18 4.06 6.46 24.70
N LEU A 19 3.56 6.50 23.46
CA LEU A 19 4.12 7.35 22.42
C LEU A 19 3.32 8.64 22.15
N ARG A 20 2.17 8.83 22.81
CA ARG A 20 1.29 10.01 22.64
C ARG A 20 1.05 10.33 21.16
N LEU A 21 0.59 9.33 20.42
CA LEU A 21 0.42 9.42 18.97
C LEU A 21 -0.58 10.53 18.59
N ARG A 22 -0.25 11.31 17.55
CA ARG A 22 -1.15 12.34 16.99
C ARG A 22 -2.21 11.78 16.05
N SER A 23 -2.17 10.47 15.80
CA SER A 23 -3.02 9.79 14.84
C SER A 23 -3.22 8.36 15.28
N ILE A 24 -4.34 7.76 14.87
CA ILE A 24 -4.56 6.33 15.02
C ILE A 24 -3.41 5.54 14.38
N PRO A 25 -2.86 4.52 15.08
CA PRO A 25 -2.11 3.46 14.42
C PRO A 25 -2.93 2.89 13.26
N ILE A 26 -2.25 2.38 12.24
CA ILE A 26 -2.91 1.69 11.13
C ILE A 26 -2.15 0.40 10.81
N GLY A 27 -2.89 -0.63 10.44
CA GLY A 27 -2.37 -1.87 9.88
C GLY A 27 -2.53 -1.91 8.37
N MET A 28 -1.53 -2.44 7.67
CA MET A 28 -1.58 -2.72 6.23
C MET A 28 -1.23 -4.19 6.01
N LYS A 29 -2.01 -4.87 5.15
CA LYS A 29 -1.79 -6.28 4.84
C LYS A 29 -2.04 -6.54 3.36
N LEU A 30 -1.13 -7.29 2.75
CA LEU A 30 -1.28 -7.84 1.40
C LEU A 30 -1.96 -9.21 1.44
N PHE A 31 -2.77 -9.50 0.43
CA PHE A 31 -3.57 -10.71 0.30
C PHE A 31 -3.29 -11.39 -1.03
N GLU A 32 -3.14 -12.71 -0.98
CA GLU A 32 -2.90 -13.53 -2.17
C GLU A 32 -4.12 -13.57 -3.09
N THR A 33 -5.33 -13.45 -2.54
CA THR A 33 -6.58 -13.38 -3.29
C THR A 33 -7.43 -12.17 -2.91
N VAL A 34 -8.27 -11.72 -3.85
CA VAL A 34 -9.19 -10.60 -3.63
C VAL A 34 -10.27 -11.02 -2.62
N GLU A 35 -10.77 -12.24 -2.73
CA GLU A 35 -11.82 -12.79 -1.88
C GLU A 35 -11.40 -12.84 -0.41
N ALA A 36 -10.14 -13.17 -0.12
CA ALA A 36 -9.62 -13.17 1.25
C ALA A 36 -9.55 -11.77 1.86
N MET A 37 -9.29 -10.75 1.04
CA MET A 37 -9.33 -9.35 1.45
C MET A 37 -10.79 -8.89 1.64
N GLU A 38 -11.69 -9.24 0.71
CA GLU A 38 -13.11 -8.88 0.77
C GLU A 38 -13.87 -9.58 1.91
N ALA A 39 -13.36 -10.69 2.43
CA ALA A 39 -13.89 -11.37 3.61
C ALA A 39 -13.73 -10.56 4.92
N ILE A 40 -12.92 -9.49 4.94
CA ILE A 40 -12.76 -8.63 6.12
C ILE A 40 -14.09 -7.94 6.43
N PRO A 41 -14.61 -8.06 7.67
CA PRO A 41 -15.86 -7.42 8.05
C PRO A 41 -15.85 -5.91 7.80
N LYS A 42 -16.90 -5.40 7.14
CA LYS A 42 -17.12 -3.96 6.85
C LYS A 42 -16.06 -3.34 5.93
N ILE A 43 -15.30 -4.14 5.19
CA ILE A 43 -14.33 -3.60 4.24
C ILE A 43 -15.00 -2.76 3.17
N ARG A 44 -14.40 -1.60 2.89
CA ARG A 44 -14.83 -0.69 1.85
C ARG A 44 -13.99 -0.87 0.60
N ARG A 45 -14.64 -0.82 -0.56
CA ARG A 45 -13.99 -0.77 -1.87
C ARG A 45 -14.13 0.65 -2.43
N PRO A 46 -13.06 1.26 -2.98
CA PRO A 46 -13.16 2.57 -3.60
C PRO A 46 -14.17 2.63 -4.75
N ARG A 47 -14.81 3.79 -4.94
CA ARG A 47 -15.70 4.06 -6.09
C ARG A 47 -15.00 4.79 -7.23
N ALA A 48 -13.79 5.28 -6.97
CA ALA A 48 -12.93 5.97 -7.92
C ALA A 48 -11.51 5.48 -7.71
N LYS A 49 -10.65 5.76 -8.69
CA LYS A 49 -9.22 5.46 -8.56
C LYS A 49 -8.56 6.46 -7.61
N HIS A 50 -7.67 5.96 -6.77
CA HIS A 50 -6.89 6.76 -5.83
C HIS A 50 -5.40 6.45 -5.95
N THR A 51 -4.56 7.34 -5.46
CA THR A 51 -3.17 6.96 -5.17
C THR A 51 -3.12 6.09 -3.91
N THR A 52 -2.09 5.26 -3.76
CA THR A 52 -2.00 4.34 -2.60
C THR A 52 -1.93 5.10 -1.27
N ASP A 53 -1.27 6.25 -1.24
CA ASP A 53 -1.19 7.13 -0.06
C ASP A 53 -2.55 7.74 0.31
N GLN A 54 -3.41 8.04 -0.66
CA GLN A 54 -4.79 8.47 -0.40
C GLN A 54 -5.61 7.37 0.30
N ILE A 55 -5.41 6.11 -0.08
CA ILE A 55 -6.05 4.96 0.56
C ILE A 55 -5.61 4.82 2.01
N VAL A 56 -4.29 4.92 2.25
CA VAL A 56 -3.72 4.95 3.60
C VAL A 56 -4.26 6.13 4.43
N ALA A 57 -4.41 7.30 3.80
CA ALA A 57 -4.96 8.49 4.45
C ALA A 57 -6.44 8.31 4.85
N GLN A 58 -7.25 7.59 4.06
CA GLN A 58 -8.64 7.29 4.43
C GLN A 58 -8.72 6.44 5.70
N ALA A 59 -7.87 5.42 5.85
CA ALA A 59 -7.79 4.67 7.09
C ALA A 59 -7.36 5.56 8.25
N ARG A 60 -6.25 6.30 8.08
CA ARG A 60 -5.66 7.18 9.10
C ARG A 60 -6.61 8.29 9.59
N GLN A 61 -7.36 8.91 8.69
CA GLN A 61 -8.14 10.12 8.99
C GLN A 61 -9.61 9.85 9.24
N LEU A 62 -10.19 8.87 8.52
CA LEU A 62 -11.63 8.60 8.56
C LEU A 62 -11.96 7.34 9.38
N GLY A 63 -10.95 6.60 9.83
CA GLY A 63 -11.15 5.36 10.58
C GLY A 63 -11.71 4.24 9.71
N TRP A 64 -11.44 4.24 8.40
CA TRP A 64 -12.02 3.28 7.47
C TRP A 64 -11.13 2.05 7.25
N THR A 65 -11.73 0.88 7.24
CA THR A 65 -11.13 -0.32 6.66
C THR A 65 -11.35 -0.31 5.15
N VAL A 66 -10.28 -0.18 4.37
CA VAL A 66 -10.33 -0.05 2.91
C VAL A 66 -9.53 -1.16 2.26
N GLY A 67 -10.14 -1.85 1.31
CA GLY A 67 -9.51 -2.84 0.46
C GLY A 67 -9.29 -2.30 -0.94
N ILE A 68 -8.13 -2.60 -1.54
CA ILE A 68 -7.78 -2.21 -2.90
C ILE A 68 -7.13 -3.35 -3.69
N THR A 69 -7.25 -3.24 -5.01
CA THR A 69 -6.55 -4.00 -6.04
C THR A 69 -5.87 -2.98 -6.98
N MET A 70 -5.11 -3.45 -7.96
CA MET A 70 -4.54 -2.57 -8.98
C MET A 70 -5.60 -1.76 -9.75
N ALA A 71 -6.83 -2.28 -9.90
CA ALA A 71 -7.92 -1.58 -10.60
C ALA A 71 -8.37 -0.31 -9.88
N ASP A 72 -8.13 -0.21 -8.57
CA ASP A 72 -8.50 0.92 -7.73
C ASP A 72 -7.42 2.02 -7.68
N LEU A 73 -6.28 1.78 -8.32
CA LEU A 73 -5.09 2.63 -8.20
C LEU A 73 -4.85 3.53 -9.42
N ILE A 74 -4.31 4.72 -9.15
CA ILE A 74 -3.84 5.66 -10.18
C ILE A 74 -2.41 5.28 -10.57
N GLY A 75 -2.28 4.77 -11.80
CA GLY A 75 -1.00 4.52 -12.45
C GLY A 75 -0.19 3.37 -11.85
N ALA A 76 0.76 2.86 -12.62
CA ALA A 76 1.60 1.73 -12.23
C ALA A 76 2.43 1.99 -10.96
N GLN A 77 2.88 3.24 -10.74
CA GLN A 77 3.69 3.60 -9.57
C GLN A 77 3.03 3.19 -8.25
N CYS A 78 1.73 3.49 -8.09
CA CYS A 78 1.01 3.21 -6.87
C CYS A 78 0.89 1.70 -6.56
N GLY A 79 0.78 0.87 -7.59
CA GLY A 79 0.67 -0.58 -7.45
C GLY A 79 2.02 -1.30 -7.36
N ALA A 80 3.03 -0.83 -8.07
CA ALA A 80 4.33 -1.51 -8.17
C ALA A 80 5.07 -1.54 -6.83
N VAL A 81 5.02 -0.46 -6.04
CA VAL A 81 5.65 -0.40 -4.71
C VAL A 81 5.14 -1.51 -3.79
N ILE A 82 3.83 -1.79 -3.84
CA ILE A 82 3.16 -2.77 -3.00
C ILE A 82 2.95 -4.13 -3.70
N GLY A 83 3.60 -4.35 -4.85
CA GLY A 83 3.61 -5.64 -5.55
C GLY A 83 2.30 -6.01 -6.27
N LEU A 84 1.38 -5.07 -6.46
CA LEU A 84 0.14 -5.26 -7.21
C LEU A 84 0.28 -4.98 -8.72
N HIS A 85 1.44 -4.49 -9.15
CA HIS A 85 1.81 -4.29 -10.55
C HIS A 85 3.25 -4.76 -10.76
N PRO A 86 3.61 -5.36 -11.91
CA PRO A 86 4.99 -5.70 -12.22
C PRO A 86 5.87 -4.45 -12.33
N ARG A 87 7.16 -4.61 -12.02
CA ARG A 87 8.21 -3.64 -12.37
C ARG A 87 8.66 -3.95 -13.81
N ASP A 88 7.77 -3.75 -14.77
CA ASP A 88 8.05 -3.97 -16.19
C ASP A 88 9.01 -2.92 -16.76
N ASP A 89 9.45 -3.12 -18.00
CA ASP A 89 10.41 -2.22 -18.67
C ASP A 89 9.89 -0.78 -18.77
N GLU A 90 8.58 -0.59 -18.92
CA GLU A 90 7.98 0.74 -18.95
C GLU A 90 8.12 1.42 -17.58
N TRP A 91 7.80 0.71 -16.51
CA TRP A 91 7.93 1.22 -15.15
C TRP A 91 9.39 1.52 -14.79
N LEU A 92 10.29 0.58 -15.10
CA LEU A 92 11.73 0.67 -14.87
C LEU A 92 12.40 1.79 -15.68
N SER A 93 11.85 2.14 -16.85
CA SER A 93 12.38 3.24 -17.67
C SER A 93 12.40 4.59 -16.94
N GLY A 94 11.54 4.79 -15.92
CA GLY A 94 11.38 6.07 -15.24
C GLY A 94 10.75 7.18 -16.08
N ASN A 95 10.32 6.89 -17.33
CA ASN A 95 9.82 7.91 -18.27
C ASN A 95 8.65 8.73 -17.70
N ARG A 96 7.76 8.09 -16.93
CA ARG A 96 6.62 8.77 -16.29
C ARG A 96 7.01 9.71 -15.13
N MET A 97 8.25 9.65 -14.66
CA MET A 97 8.75 10.48 -13.55
C MET A 97 9.76 11.54 -14.00
N ALA A 98 10.37 11.38 -15.18
CA ALA A 98 11.28 12.34 -15.78
C ALA A 98 10.54 13.65 -16.13
N GLY A 99 11.13 14.79 -15.77
CA GLY A 99 10.51 16.11 -15.89
C GLY A 99 9.41 16.41 -14.87
N VAL A 100 9.00 15.42 -14.05
CA VAL A 100 7.97 15.59 -13.01
C VAL A 100 8.61 15.61 -11.62
N TRP A 101 9.31 14.52 -11.25
CA TRP A 101 10.02 14.40 -9.98
C TRP A 101 11.54 14.40 -10.15
N PHE A 102 12.02 13.92 -11.29
CA PHE A 102 13.45 13.86 -11.60
C PHE A 102 13.75 14.71 -12.83
N LYS A 103 14.87 15.42 -12.83
CA LYS A 103 15.23 16.31 -13.94
C LYS A 103 15.52 15.51 -15.22
N THR A 104 16.15 14.34 -15.10
CA THR A 104 16.58 13.53 -16.24
C THR A 104 15.90 12.16 -16.24
N LEU A 105 15.84 11.52 -17.41
CA LEU A 105 15.37 10.15 -17.56
C LEU A 105 16.29 9.14 -16.85
N GLU A 106 17.60 9.39 -16.89
CA GLU A 106 18.60 8.55 -16.23
C GLU A 106 18.37 8.51 -14.72
N ASP A 107 18.20 9.66 -14.08
CA ASP A 107 17.94 9.75 -12.64
C ASP A 107 16.60 9.07 -12.27
N ALA A 108 15.57 9.25 -13.11
CA ALA A 108 14.27 8.62 -12.90
C ALA A 108 14.36 7.09 -13.00
N SER A 109 15.05 6.57 -14.00
CA SER A 109 15.28 5.13 -14.17
C SER A 109 16.09 4.57 -13.02
N ALA A 110 17.17 5.25 -12.63
CA ALA A 110 18.01 4.84 -11.50
C ALA A 110 17.19 4.76 -10.20
N HIS A 111 16.31 5.72 -9.96
CA HIS A 111 15.37 5.68 -8.85
C HIS A 111 14.49 4.42 -8.89
N GLN A 112 13.82 4.16 -10.01
CA GLN A 112 12.92 2.99 -10.15
C GLN A 112 13.66 1.67 -9.91
N HIS A 113 14.90 1.54 -10.37
CA HIS A 113 15.72 0.35 -10.12
C HIS A 113 16.11 0.22 -8.64
N ALA A 114 16.43 1.33 -7.98
CA ALA A 114 16.86 1.36 -6.58
C ALA A 114 15.71 1.20 -5.55
N MET A 115 14.45 1.28 -5.97
CA MET A 115 13.32 1.15 -5.05
C MET A 115 13.18 -0.26 -4.45
N ASP A 116 13.00 -0.30 -3.13
CA ASP A 116 12.56 -1.48 -2.39
C ASP A 116 11.06 -1.67 -2.59
N CYS A 117 10.70 -2.59 -3.50
CA CYS A 117 9.32 -2.92 -3.81
C CYS A 117 9.00 -4.36 -3.38
N VAL A 118 7.74 -4.60 -3.03
CA VAL A 118 7.24 -5.97 -2.84
C VAL A 118 7.31 -6.71 -4.19
N PRO A 119 7.87 -7.95 -4.25
CA PRO A 119 7.90 -8.72 -5.48
C PRO A 119 6.48 -8.98 -6.02
N HIS A 120 6.30 -8.71 -7.31
CA HIS A 120 5.06 -8.98 -8.01
C HIS A 120 4.81 -10.49 -8.19
N GLY A 121 3.54 -10.87 -8.26
CA GLY A 121 3.11 -12.23 -8.62
C GLY A 121 2.57 -13.08 -7.46
N ARG A 122 2.74 -12.62 -6.21
CA ARG A 122 2.18 -13.29 -5.03
C ARG A 122 0.84 -12.74 -4.58
N TYR A 123 0.68 -11.41 -4.60
CA TYR A 123 -0.46 -10.74 -3.99
C TYR A 123 -1.37 -10.11 -5.05
N ALA A 124 -2.68 -10.20 -4.84
CA ALA A 124 -3.69 -9.64 -5.71
C ALA A 124 -4.40 -8.41 -5.10
N ALA A 125 -4.29 -8.22 -3.79
CA ALA A 125 -4.99 -7.17 -3.06
C ALA A 125 -4.22 -6.67 -1.83
N MET A 126 -4.61 -5.50 -1.34
CA MET A 126 -4.16 -4.93 -0.08
C MET A 126 -5.38 -4.47 0.73
N ALA A 127 -5.35 -4.64 2.05
CA ALA A 127 -6.24 -3.94 2.96
C ALA A 127 -5.44 -3.02 3.87
N VAL A 128 -6.03 -1.86 4.20
CA VAL A 128 -5.57 -0.96 5.25
C VAL A 128 -6.69 -0.72 6.24
N ALA A 129 -6.37 -0.69 7.53
CA ALA A 129 -7.32 -0.48 8.61
C ALA A 129 -6.70 0.32 9.77
N PRO A 130 -7.51 1.07 10.54
CA PRO A 130 -7.14 1.56 11.88
C PRO A 130 -6.76 0.44 12.86
#